data_AF-A0A523Z4Y6-F1
#
_entry.id   AF-A0A523Z4Y6-F1
#
_cell.length_a   1.000
_cell.length_b   1.000
_cell.length_c   1.000
_cell.angle_alpha   90.00
_cell.angle_beta   90.00
_cell.angle_gamma   90.00
#
_symmetry.space_group_name_H-M   'P 1'
#
loop_
_entity.id
_entity.type
_entity.pdbx_description
1 polymer ?
#
loop_
_entity_poly.entity_id
_entity_poly.type
_entity_poly.pdbx_seq_one_letter_code
_entity_poly.pdbx_strand_id
1 'polypeptide(L)'
;MRIDVALLPDLVADTDSVFAVVDVLRASSAIVTLLERGVPAVIPAASVEEARELRERLPDCLLCGERDSLPPPGFDHGNSPTEFAALEPKGRRAILTTSNGTRLLNQLAAAPAVLVGALLNREAAAKAMLALAAERGRDATVVCAAAPDGTSIALEDALGAGAIVEAALRLAA
;
A
#
# COMPACT_ATOMS: atom_id res chain seq x y z
N MET A 1 0.64 -8.69 -22.28
CA MET A 1 0.39 -8.15 -20.95
C MET A 1 -0.75 -7.16 -21.04
N ARG A 2 -1.87 -7.50 -20.41
CA ARG A 2 -3.01 -6.62 -20.13
C ARG A 2 -2.75 -5.91 -18.80
N ILE A 3 -3.27 -4.70 -18.70
CA ILE A 3 -3.31 -3.93 -17.45
C ILE A 3 -4.79 -3.79 -17.08
N ASP A 4 -5.15 -4.21 -15.87
CA ASP A 4 -6.52 -4.18 -15.35
C ASP A 4 -6.64 -3.24 -14.13
N VAL A 5 -7.85 -2.79 -13.81
CA VAL A 5 -8.15 -1.93 -12.66
C VAL A 5 -9.34 -2.44 -11.87
N ALA A 6 -9.08 -2.95 -10.67
CA ALA A 6 -10.10 -3.34 -9.71
C ALA A 6 -10.40 -2.15 -8.77
N LEU A 7 -11.53 -1.46 -8.99
CA LEU A 7 -11.93 -0.29 -8.18
C LEU A 7 -12.39 -0.66 -6.75
N LEU A 8 -12.52 -1.96 -6.46
CA LEU A 8 -12.75 -2.56 -5.15
C LEU A 8 -11.96 -3.87 -5.08
N PRO A 9 -11.58 -4.39 -3.89
CA PRO A 9 -10.92 -5.68 -3.75
C PRO A 9 -11.71 -6.84 -4.38
N ASP A 10 -13.03 -6.85 -4.19
CA ASP A 10 -13.94 -7.89 -4.71
C ASP A 10 -14.12 -7.86 -6.24
N LEU A 11 -13.56 -6.84 -6.93
CA LEU A 11 -13.55 -6.73 -8.39
C LEU A 11 -12.26 -7.27 -9.04
N VAL A 12 -11.34 -7.86 -8.26
CA VAL A 12 -10.15 -8.54 -8.80
C VAL A 12 -10.57 -9.80 -9.57
N ALA A 13 -10.48 -9.74 -10.90
CA ALA A 13 -10.88 -10.83 -11.79
C ALA A 13 -9.81 -11.94 -11.95
N ASP A 14 -8.54 -11.62 -11.72
CA ASP A 14 -7.39 -12.53 -11.87
C ASP A 14 -6.44 -12.37 -10.68
N THR A 15 -6.27 -13.43 -9.90
CA THR A 15 -5.42 -13.46 -8.70
C THR A 15 -3.96 -13.85 -9.00
N ASP A 16 -3.65 -14.25 -10.23
CA ASP A 16 -2.30 -14.66 -10.69
C ASP A 16 -1.60 -13.53 -11.48
N SER A 17 -1.83 -12.29 -11.01
CA SER A 17 -1.39 -11.03 -11.60
C SER A 17 -0.31 -10.34 -10.74
N VAL A 18 0.43 -9.39 -11.31
CA VAL A 18 1.27 -8.47 -10.52
C VAL A 18 0.43 -7.29 -10.07
N PHE A 19 0.27 -7.13 -8.76
CA PHE A 19 -0.63 -6.13 -8.18
C PHE A 19 0.07 -4.82 -7.83
N ALA A 20 -0.60 -3.69 -8.06
CA ALA A 20 -0.29 -2.41 -7.42
C ALA A 20 -1.47 -1.99 -6.53
N VAL A 21 -1.28 -2.04 -5.22
CA VAL A 21 -2.30 -1.65 -4.22
C VAL A 21 -2.32 -0.14 -4.04
N VAL A 22 -3.51 0.46 -4.11
CA VAL A 22 -3.76 1.90 -3.97
C VAL A 22 -4.71 2.15 -2.79
N ASP A 23 -4.27 3.00 -1.85
CA ASP A 23 -5.01 3.53 -0.69
C ASP A 23 -4.46 4.95 -0.47
N VAL A 24 -4.93 5.90 -1.29
CA VAL A 24 -4.32 7.24 -1.39
C VAL A 24 -4.50 8.01 -0.09
N LEU A 25 -5.66 7.88 0.55
CA LEU A 25 -6.01 8.48 1.84
C LEU A 25 -6.24 7.38 2.88
N ARG A 26 -5.18 6.79 3.45
CA ARG A 26 -3.80 7.30 3.52
C ARG A 26 -2.71 6.23 3.46
N ALA A 27 -3.05 4.93 3.43
CA ALA A 27 -2.08 3.88 3.71
C ALA A 27 -0.97 3.78 2.66
N SER A 28 -1.27 3.87 1.36
CA SER A 28 -0.23 3.79 0.33
C SER A 28 0.67 5.03 0.35
N SER A 29 0.08 6.22 0.49
CA SER A 29 0.82 7.47 0.67
C SER A 29 1.73 7.42 1.91
N ALA A 30 1.26 6.87 3.02
CA ALA A 30 2.02 6.71 4.25
C ALA A 30 3.21 5.75 4.10
N ILE A 31 2.99 4.56 3.49
CA ILE A 31 4.06 3.59 3.23
C ILE A 31 5.13 4.20 2.31
N VAL A 32 4.72 4.89 1.24
CA VAL A 32 5.63 5.56 0.31
C VAL A 32 6.47 6.61 1.04
N THR A 33 5.86 7.46 1.88
CA THR A 33 6.60 8.47 2.66
C THR A 33 7.55 7.84 3.70
N LEU A 34 7.14 6.77 4.39
CA LEU A 34 8.03 6.06 5.33
C LEU A 34 9.29 5.54 4.60
N LEU A 35 9.12 4.88 3.46
CA LEU A 35 10.22 4.35 2.65
C LEU A 35 11.10 5.47 2.08
N GLU A 36 10.52 6.55 1.58
CA GLU A 36 11.24 7.74 1.10
C GLU A 36 12.12 8.36 2.20
N ARG A 37 11.64 8.36 3.45
CA ARG A 37 12.38 8.89 4.61
C ARG A 37 13.48 7.98 5.12
N GLY A 38 13.68 6.80 4.52
CA GLY A 38 14.71 5.85 4.89
C GLY A 38 14.32 4.86 6.00
N VAL A 39 13.03 4.62 6.21
CA VAL A 39 12.57 3.45 6.98
C VAL A 39 12.93 2.19 6.20
N PRO A 40 13.77 1.25 6.72
CA PRO A 40 14.30 0.16 5.90
C PRO A 40 13.26 -0.88 5.44
N ALA A 41 12.14 -1.01 6.15
CA ALA A 41 11.01 -1.85 5.78
C ALA A 41 9.74 -1.39 6.51
N VAL A 42 8.59 -1.53 5.86
CA VAL A 42 7.25 -1.38 6.48
C VAL A 42 6.59 -2.75 6.49
N ILE A 43 6.10 -3.18 7.66
CA ILE A 43 5.47 -4.48 7.90
C ILE A 43 3.96 -4.25 8.06
N PRO A 44 3.12 -4.62 7.05
CA PRO A 44 1.68 -4.41 7.12
C PRO A 44 1.01 -5.47 8.01
N ALA A 45 0.44 -5.06 9.13
CA ALA A 45 -0.37 -5.90 10.01
C ALA A 45 -1.87 -5.77 9.67
N ALA A 46 -2.58 -6.89 9.66
CA ALA A 46 -4.01 -6.97 9.38
C ALA A 46 -4.88 -6.46 10.55
N SER A 47 -4.38 -6.55 11.79
CA SER A 47 -5.09 -6.07 13.00
C SER A 47 -4.21 -5.24 13.95
N VAL A 48 -4.84 -4.62 14.96
CA VAL A 48 -4.12 -3.87 16.02
C VAL A 48 -3.43 -4.85 16.97
N GLU A 49 -4.05 -6.00 17.17
CA GLU A 49 -3.59 -7.12 17.97
C GLU A 49 -2.31 -7.70 17.35
N GLU A 50 -2.34 -8.02 16.05
CA GLU A 50 -1.16 -8.51 15.31
C GLU A 50 -0.04 -7.45 15.29
N ALA A 51 -0.38 -6.17 15.12
CA ALA A 51 0.61 -5.09 15.16
C ALA A 51 1.34 -5.02 16.53
N ARG A 52 0.62 -5.26 17.63
CA ARG A 52 1.20 -5.36 18.98
C ARG A 52 2.05 -6.63 19.15
N GLU A 53 1.56 -7.79 18.72
CA GLU A 53 2.33 -9.05 18.73
C GLU A 53 3.60 -8.98 17.87
N LEU A 54 3.56 -8.24 16.75
CA LEU A 54 4.75 -7.93 15.94
C LEU A 54 5.72 -7.00 16.68
N ARG A 55 5.22 -6.00 17.43
CA ARG A 55 6.07 -5.11 18.23
C ARG A 55 6.75 -5.84 19.39
N GLU A 56 6.06 -6.78 20.05
CA GLU A 56 6.66 -7.62 21.08
C GLU A 56 7.81 -8.49 20.54
N ARG A 57 7.66 -9.02 19.32
CA ARG A 57 8.70 -9.80 18.62
C ARG A 57 9.81 -8.93 18.02
N LEU A 58 9.52 -7.67 17.69
CA LEU A 58 10.41 -6.72 17.02
C LEU A 58 10.42 -5.37 17.77
N PRO A 59 11.00 -5.31 18.98
CA PRO A 59 10.87 -4.16 19.89
C PRO A 59 11.39 -2.83 19.32
N ASP A 60 12.37 -2.89 18.40
CA ASP A 60 12.97 -1.70 17.77
C ASP A 60 12.13 -1.11 16.61
N CYS A 61 11.07 -1.78 16.17
CA CYS A 61 10.18 -1.26 15.14
C CYS A 61 9.31 -0.11 15.67
N LEU A 62 9.09 0.92 14.86
CA LEU A 62 8.03 1.90 15.08
C LEU A 62 6.67 1.20 14.96
N LEU A 63 5.74 1.48 15.87
CA LEU A 63 4.37 0.97 15.82
C LEU A 63 3.44 2.10 15.36
N CYS A 64 2.98 2.01 14.11
CA CYS A 64 2.22 3.04 13.42
C CYS A 64 0.86 2.51 12.95
N GLY A 65 -0.13 3.39 12.77
CA GLY A 65 -1.41 2.98 12.22
C GLY A 65 -2.60 3.83 12.60
N GLU A 66 -3.78 3.36 12.19
CA GLU A 66 -5.05 4.00 12.53
C GLU A 66 -6.20 3.00 12.72
N ARG A 67 -7.19 3.42 13.51
CA ARG A 67 -8.58 2.96 13.47
C ARG A 67 -9.47 4.19 13.57
N ASP A 68 -10.51 4.25 12.75
CA ASP A 68 -11.37 5.44 12.63
C ASP A 68 -10.57 6.74 12.41
N SER A 69 -9.50 6.66 11.62
CA SER A 69 -8.52 7.72 11.35
C SER A 69 -7.66 8.20 12.54
N LEU A 70 -7.78 7.60 13.72
CA LEU A 70 -7.03 7.92 14.94
C LEU A 70 -5.97 6.85 15.28
N PRO A 71 -4.82 7.23 15.88
CA PRO A 71 -3.83 6.26 16.36
C PRO A 71 -4.41 5.40 17.50
N PRO A 72 -4.30 4.06 17.45
CA PRO A 72 -4.68 3.20 18.57
C PRO A 72 -3.84 3.49 19.83
N PRO A 73 -4.38 3.32 21.05
CA PRO A 73 -3.62 3.55 22.28
C PRO A 73 -2.33 2.72 22.36
N GLY A 74 -1.23 3.39 22.68
CA GLY A 74 0.11 2.80 22.77
C GLY A 74 0.90 2.75 21.45
N PHE A 75 0.40 3.32 20.37
CA PHE A 75 1.14 3.45 19.11
C PHE A 75 2.09 4.67 19.16
N ASP A 76 3.22 4.57 18.47
CA ASP A 76 4.21 5.66 18.37
C ASP A 76 3.70 6.80 17.46
N HIS A 77 2.95 6.46 16.41
CA HIS A 77 2.48 7.38 15.37
C HIS A 77 1.11 6.98 14.78
N GLY A 78 0.44 7.93 14.13
CA GLY A 78 -0.80 7.68 13.39
C GLY A 78 -0.58 7.03 12.01
N ASN A 79 -1.47 7.35 11.07
CA ASN A 79 -1.33 7.04 9.64
C ASN A 79 -1.27 8.33 8.82
N SER A 80 -0.32 9.21 9.14
CA SER A 80 -0.20 10.55 8.57
C SER A 80 1.07 10.70 7.75
N PRO A 81 1.00 10.82 6.40
CA PRO A 81 2.17 11.07 5.57
C PRO A 81 2.95 12.32 6.00
N THR A 82 2.25 13.39 6.41
CA THR A 82 2.89 14.63 6.91
C THR A 82 3.66 14.42 8.21
N GLU A 83 3.18 13.54 9.10
CA GLU A 83 3.89 13.16 10.32
C GLU A 83 5.15 12.36 9.98
N PHE A 84 5.03 11.38 9.08
CA PHE A 84 6.16 10.58 8.62
C PHE A 84 7.19 11.39 7.83
N ALA A 85 6.77 12.45 7.12
CA ALA A 85 7.70 13.35 6.44
C ALA A 85 8.62 14.12 7.41
N ALA A 86 8.21 14.30 8.67
CA ALA A 86 9.01 14.91 9.73
C ALA A 86 9.77 13.89 10.61
N LEU A 87 9.59 12.60 10.36
CA LEU A 87 10.19 11.52 11.14
C LEU A 87 11.70 11.37 10.87
N GLU A 88 12.46 11.09 11.94
CA GLU A 88 13.80 10.53 11.85
C GLU A 88 13.75 9.00 12.11
N PRO A 89 13.85 8.13 11.09
CA PRO A 89 13.72 6.69 11.30
C PRO A 89 14.82 6.09 12.19
N LYS A 90 16.05 6.62 12.11
CA LYS A 90 17.22 6.13 12.86
C LYS A 90 17.48 4.64 12.63
N GLY A 91 17.27 4.17 11.39
CA GLY A 91 17.41 2.77 10.99
C GLY A 91 16.28 1.84 11.46
N ARG A 92 15.27 2.35 12.16
CA ARG A 92 14.13 1.55 12.63
C ARG A 92 13.20 1.23 11.46
N ARG A 93 12.73 -0.02 11.43
CA ARG A 93 11.62 -0.48 10.57
C ARG A 93 10.29 0.04 11.14
N ALA A 94 9.22 0.01 10.37
CA ALA A 94 7.88 0.32 10.84
C ALA A 94 6.96 -0.91 10.76
N ILE A 95 6.09 -1.08 11.74
CA ILE A 95 4.89 -1.90 11.68
C ILE A 95 3.73 -0.95 11.43
N LEU A 96 2.88 -1.23 10.45
CA LEU A 96 1.74 -0.40 10.09
C LEU A 96 0.46 -1.24 10.09
N THR A 97 -0.61 -0.78 10.75
CA THR A 97 -1.97 -1.31 10.50
C THR A 97 -2.92 -0.18 10.13
N THR A 98 -3.73 -0.39 9.10
CA THR A 98 -4.81 0.50 8.70
C THR A 98 -6.10 -0.30 8.54
N SER A 99 -7.21 0.39 8.34
CA SER A 99 -8.53 -0.23 8.24
C SER A 99 -8.65 -1.02 6.93
N ASN A 100 -8.11 -0.48 5.83
CA ASN A 100 -8.26 -1.02 4.47
C ASN A 100 -6.92 -1.47 3.86
N GLY A 101 -6.02 -0.56 3.52
CA GLY A 101 -4.81 -0.85 2.74
C GLY A 101 -3.91 -1.96 3.28
N THR A 102 -3.68 -2.05 4.59
CA THR A 102 -2.85 -3.16 5.13
C THR A 102 -3.59 -4.50 5.13
N ARG A 103 -4.92 -4.52 5.12
CA ARG A 103 -5.70 -5.76 4.91
C ARG A 103 -5.59 -6.22 3.46
N LEU A 104 -5.75 -5.32 2.50
CA LEU A 104 -5.61 -5.63 1.07
C LEU A 104 -4.22 -6.15 0.72
N LEU A 105 -3.15 -5.56 1.29
CA LEU A 105 -1.79 -6.07 1.16
C LEU A 105 -1.65 -7.51 1.68
N ASN A 106 -2.28 -7.85 2.81
CA ASN A 106 -2.26 -9.20 3.37
C ASN A 106 -3.11 -10.20 2.57
N GLN A 107 -4.27 -9.77 2.04
CA GLN A 107 -5.12 -10.60 1.17
C GLN A 107 -4.39 -11.02 -0.12
N LEU A 108 -3.53 -10.14 -0.66
CA LEU A 108 -2.77 -10.39 -1.89
C LEU A 108 -1.38 -11.01 -1.65
N ALA A 109 -1.03 -11.38 -0.41
CA ALA A 109 0.31 -11.86 -0.06
C ALA A 109 0.76 -13.14 -0.80
N ALA A 110 -0.17 -13.91 -1.38
CA ALA A 110 0.12 -15.09 -2.20
C ALA A 110 0.29 -14.80 -3.71
N ALA A 111 0.05 -13.55 -4.16
CA ALA A 111 0.16 -13.18 -5.56
C ALA A 111 1.63 -13.11 -6.05
N PRO A 112 1.90 -13.24 -7.36
CA PRO A 112 3.25 -13.17 -7.94
C PRO A 112 4.11 -12.00 -7.46
N ALA A 113 3.52 -10.80 -7.34
CA ALA A 113 4.03 -9.72 -6.48
C ALA A 113 2.91 -8.74 -6.13
N VAL A 114 3.15 -7.98 -5.06
CA VAL A 114 2.34 -6.84 -4.64
C VAL A 114 3.25 -5.63 -4.47
N LEU A 115 2.95 -4.55 -5.17
CA LEU A 115 3.57 -3.23 -5.02
C LEU A 115 2.61 -2.28 -4.29
N VAL A 116 3.15 -1.22 -3.70
CA VAL A 116 2.36 -0.10 -3.15
C VAL A 116 2.42 1.08 -4.12
N GLY A 117 1.25 1.46 -4.64
CA GLY A 117 1.06 2.59 -5.54
C GLY A 117 0.35 3.76 -4.88
N ALA A 118 0.87 4.97 -5.09
CA ALA A 118 0.26 6.23 -4.67
C ALA A 118 0.50 7.29 -5.74
N LEU A 119 -0.21 8.42 -5.65
CA LEU A 119 0.06 9.59 -6.51
C LEU A 119 1.53 10.07 -6.34
N LEU A 120 2.08 9.93 -5.14
CA LEU A 120 3.47 10.30 -4.80
C LEU A 120 4.54 9.54 -5.60
N ASN A 121 4.30 8.27 -5.95
CA ASN A 121 5.27 7.41 -6.64
C ASN A 121 4.76 6.87 -7.99
N ARG A 122 3.71 7.45 -8.57
CA ARG A 122 2.95 6.86 -9.70
C ARG A 122 3.81 6.35 -10.86
N GLU A 123 4.84 7.09 -11.26
CA GLU A 123 5.72 6.70 -12.39
C GLU A 123 6.69 5.57 -12.01
N ALA A 124 7.19 5.57 -10.76
CA ALA A 124 8.03 4.49 -10.24
C ALA A 124 7.22 3.20 -10.02
N ALA A 125 6.00 3.31 -9.48
CA ALA A 125 5.08 2.20 -9.31
C ALA A 125 4.70 1.58 -10.67
N ALA A 126 4.33 2.42 -11.66
CA ALA A 126 4.05 1.98 -13.02
C ALA A 126 5.24 1.24 -13.66
N LYS A 127 6.45 1.83 -13.59
CA LYS A 127 7.67 1.22 -14.14
C LYS A 127 7.99 -0.13 -13.49
N ALA A 128 7.91 -0.22 -12.16
CA ALA A 128 8.19 -1.45 -11.43
C ALA A 128 7.14 -2.54 -11.66
N MET A 129 5.85 -2.17 -11.73
CA MET A 129 4.75 -3.06 -12.06
C MET A 129 4.91 -3.67 -13.46
N LEU A 130 5.18 -2.84 -14.49
CA LEU A 130 5.43 -3.30 -15.86
C LEU A 130 6.64 -4.25 -15.93
N ALA A 131 7.74 -3.91 -15.25
CA ALA A 131 8.95 -4.72 -15.26
C ALA A 131 8.71 -6.10 -14.62
N LEU A 132 8.10 -6.16 -13.44
CA LEU A 132 7.81 -7.41 -12.72
C LEU A 132 6.78 -8.30 -13.45
N ALA A 133 5.78 -7.69 -14.10
CA ALA A 133 4.80 -8.44 -14.88
C ALA A 133 5.42 -9.02 -16.16
N ALA A 134 6.27 -8.26 -16.85
CA ALA A 134 7.05 -8.76 -17.99
C ALA A 134 8.05 -9.86 -17.58
N GLU A 135 8.79 -9.69 -16.48
CA GLU A 135 9.75 -10.67 -15.94
C GLU A 135 9.09 -12.03 -15.68
N ARG A 136 7.85 -12.02 -15.15
CA ARG A 136 7.11 -13.23 -14.77
C ARG A 136 6.15 -13.74 -15.84
N GLY A 137 6.06 -13.07 -16.99
CA GLY A 137 5.10 -13.42 -18.05
C GLY A 137 3.64 -13.31 -17.61
N ARG A 138 3.31 -12.35 -16.74
CA ARG A 138 1.97 -12.13 -16.17
C ARG A 138 1.33 -10.85 -16.66
N ASP A 139 0.04 -10.73 -16.40
CA ASP A 139 -0.69 -9.47 -16.47
C ASP A 139 -0.40 -8.60 -15.22
N ALA A 140 -0.88 -7.37 -15.23
CA ALA A 140 -0.77 -6.43 -14.12
C ALA A 140 -2.14 -5.88 -13.72
N THR A 141 -2.39 -5.72 -12.43
CA THR A 141 -3.68 -5.25 -11.89
C THR A 141 -3.44 -4.14 -10.88
N VAL A 142 -4.01 -2.96 -11.10
CA VAL A 142 -4.08 -1.91 -10.08
C VAL A 142 -5.35 -2.12 -9.26
N VAL A 143 -5.25 -2.15 -7.94
CA VAL A 143 -6.37 -2.49 -7.05
C VAL A 143 -6.54 -1.46 -5.93
N CYS A 144 -7.74 -0.91 -5.83
CA CYS A 144 -8.12 0.09 -4.85
C CYS A 144 -8.55 -0.56 -3.53
N ALA A 145 -8.25 0.07 -2.40
CA ALA A 145 -8.53 -0.48 -1.06
C ALA A 145 -9.98 -0.32 -0.59
N ALA A 146 -10.82 0.36 -1.38
CA ALA A 146 -12.17 0.81 -1.06
C ALA A 146 -12.22 1.93 0.01
N ALA A 147 -13.37 2.61 0.07
CA ALA A 147 -13.68 3.65 1.04
C ALA A 147 -13.74 3.08 2.48
N PRO A 148 -13.83 3.92 3.53
CA PRO A 148 -13.84 3.44 4.93
C PRO A 148 -14.95 2.46 5.32
N ASP A 149 -16.01 2.32 4.51
CA ASP A 149 -17.05 1.29 4.67
C ASP A 149 -16.66 -0.10 4.12
N GLY A 150 -15.48 -0.21 3.49
CA GLY A 150 -14.94 -1.43 2.89
C GLY A 150 -15.65 -1.91 1.62
N THR A 151 -16.64 -1.18 1.11
CA THR A 151 -17.54 -1.65 0.03
C THR A 151 -17.82 -0.61 -1.06
N SER A 152 -17.67 0.68 -0.77
CA SER A 152 -17.82 1.77 -1.74
C SER A 152 -16.51 2.14 -2.42
N ILE A 153 -16.58 2.60 -3.66
CA ILE A 153 -15.41 3.05 -4.43
C ILE A 153 -14.88 4.36 -3.82
N ALA A 154 -13.58 4.38 -3.47
CA ALA A 154 -12.86 5.60 -3.11
C ALA A 154 -12.45 6.37 -4.38
N LEU A 155 -12.83 7.65 -4.47
CA LEU A 155 -12.58 8.47 -5.67
C LEU A 155 -11.09 8.83 -5.81
N GLU A 156 -10.43 9.06 -4.69
CA GLU A 156 -9.00 9.27 -4.57
C GLU A 156 -8.19 8.04 -5.02
N ASP A 157 -8.67 6.83 -4.73
CA ASP A 157 -8.02 5.60 -5.18
C ASP A 157 -8.23 5.38 -6.67
N ALA A 158 -9.44 5.63 -7.19
CA ALA A 158 -9.71 5.59 -8.62
C ALA A 158 -8.82 6.59 -9.39
N LEU A 159 -8.63 7.79 -8.84
CA LEU A 159 -7.69 8.80 -9.38
C LEU A 159 -6.23 8.31 -9.32
N GLY A 160 -5.82 7.73 -8.18
CA GLY A 160 -4.48 7.15 -7.99
C GLY A 160 -4.20 6.01 -8.98
N ALA A 161 -5.15 5.10 -9.15
CA ALA A 161 -5.05 3.98 -10.07
C ALA A 161 -4.99 4.46 -11.52
N GLY A 162 -5.88 5.38 -11.93
CA GLY A 162 -5.83 6.00 -13.25
C GLY A 162 -4.49 6.68 -13.55
N ALA A 163 -3.92 7.40 -12.57
CA ALA A 163 -2.62 8.07 -12.71
C ALA A 163 -1.41 7.10 -12.80
N ILE A 164 -1.52 5.89 -12.25
CA ILE A 164 -0.54 4.80 -12.41
C ILE A 164 -0.69 4.14 -13.78
N VAL A 165 -1.91 3.83 -14.21
CA VAL A 165 -2.18 3.23 -15.54
C VAL A 165 -1.77 4.18 -16.66
N GLU A 166 -2.08 5.47 -16.55
CA GLU A 166 -1.68 6.49 -17.52
C GLU A 166 -0.15 6.63 -17.62
N ALA A 167 0.56 6.56 -16.49
CA ALA A 167 2.02 6.50 -16.48
C ALA A 167 2.55 5.22 -17.13
N ALA A 168 1.91 4.07 -16.90
CA ALA A 168 2.29 2.79 -17.48
C ALA A 168 2.10 2.78 -19.01
N LEU A 169 0.99 3.34 -19.51
CA LEU A 169 0.75 3.49 -20.94
C LEU A 169 1.77 4.41 -21.61
N ARG A 170 2.19 5.51 -20.96
CA ARG A 170 3.28 6.37 -21.45
C ARG A 170 4.65 5.69 -21.47
N LEU A 171 4.91 4.72 -20.58
CA LEU A 171 6.17 3.96 -20.52
C LEU A 171 6.20 2.75 -21.47
N ALA A 172 5.06 2.36 -22.03
CA ALA A 172 4.92 1.23 -22.95
C ALA A 172 4.81 1.65 -24.44
N ALA A 173 4.86 2.97 -24.71
CA ALA A 173 4.83 3.57 -26.05
C ALA A 173 6.24 3.91 -26.55
#